data_AF-A0A7K8I441-F1
#
_entry.id   AF-A0A7K8I441-F1
#
_cell.length_a   1.000
_cell.length_b   1.000
_cell.length_c   1.000
_cell.angle_alpha   90.00
_cell.angle_beta   90.00
_cell.angle_gamma   90.00
#
_symmetry.space_group_name_H-M   'P 1'
#
loop_
_entity.id
_entity.type
_entity.pdbx_description
1 polymer ?
#
loop_
_entity_poly.entity_id
_entity_poly.type
_entity_poly.pdbx_seq_one_letter_code
_entity_poly.pdbx_strand_id
1 'polypeptide(L)'
;ISHITGIPHSPTGQALVERAHQTIKRMLLQQKGGAEIGTPAVRLARALFTINFLNCSDKEPDPLVLRHFHNSTRARLKEHPLGLTKEPDSLKITGPFPLV
;
A
#
# COMPACT_ATOMS: atom_id res chain seq x y z
N ILE A 1 -13.84 4.50 16.72
CA ILE A 1 -13.75 3.59 15.55
C ILE A 1 -14.95 3.88 14.67
N SER A 2 -14.75 4.22 13.40
CA SER A 2 -15.84 4.46 12.44
C SER A 2 -15.95 3.27 11.49
N HIS A 3 -17.18 2.83 11.21
CA HIS A 3 -17.45 1.69 10.33
C HIS A 3 -17.86 2.20 8.95
N ILE A 4 -17.05 1.90 7.94
CA ILE A 4 -17.33 2.22 6.55
C ILE A 4 -17.42 0.90 5.78
N THR A 5 -18.56 0.65 5.15
CA THR A 5 -18.79 -0.51 4.29
C THR A 5 -18.80 -0.08 2.83
N GLY A 6 -18.27 -0.93 1.94
CA GLY A 6 -18.27 -0.67 0.50
C GLY A 6 -19.63 -0.94 -0.16
N ILE A 7 -19.64 -0.81 -1.48
CA ILE A 7 -20.78 -1.18 -2.31
C ILE A 7 -20.97 -2.71 -2.25
N PRO A 8 -22.18 -3.21 -1.98
CA PRO A 8 -22.46 -4.65 -1.98
C PRO A 8 -21.97 -5.33 -3.26
N HIS A 9 -21.35 -6.50 -3.10
CA HIS A 9 -20.83 -7.33 -4.21
C HIS A 9 -19.76 -6.69 -5.11
N SER A 10 -19.28 -5.48 -4.79
CA SER A 10 -18.21 -4.83 -5.54
C SER A 10 -16.88 -4.92 -4.78
N PRO A 11 -15.86 -5.62 -5.32
CA PRO A 11 -14.56 -5.75 -4.64
C PRO A 11 -13.71 -4.47 -4.72
N THR A 12 -14.08 -3.51 -5.59
CA THR A 12 -13.27 -2.32 -5.90
C THR A 12 -12.99 -1.46 -4.67
N GLY A 13 -13.95 -1.37 -3.73
CA GLY A 13 -13.78 -0.63 -2.48
C GLY A 13 -12.67 -1.18 -1.57
N GLN A 14 -12.22 -2.42 -1.80
CA GLN A 14 -11.18 -3.08 -1.02
C GLN A 14 -9.98 -3.51 -1.88
N ALA A 15 -9.84 -2.96 -3.10
CA ALA A 15 -8.80 -3.36 -4.04
C ALA A 15 -7.36 -3.28 -3.48
N LEU A 16 -7.09 -2.30 -2.59
CA LEU A 16 -5.79 -2.20 -1.91
C LEU A 16 -5.51 -3.39 -0.99
N VAL A 17 -6.53 -3.81 -0.22
CA VAL A 17 -6.45 -4.98 0.67
C VAL A 17 -6.28 -6.26 -0.16
N GLU A 18 -7.02 -6.38 -1.26
CA GLU A 18 -6.88 -7.54 -2.15
C GLU A 18 -5.50 -7.62 -2.81
N ARG A 19 -4.92 -6.48 -3.22
CA ARG A 19 -3.52 -6.42 -3.68
C ARG A 19 -2.54 -6.84 -2.58
N ALA A 20 -2.79 -6.45 -1.33
CA ALA A 20 -1.97 -6.90 -0.19
C ALA A 20 -2.08 -8.42 0.00
N HIS A 21 -3.29 -8.99 -0.08
CA HIS A 21 -3.49 -10.45 -0.03
C HIS A 21 -2.72 -11.19 -1.12
N GLN A 22 -2.72 -10.69 -2.35
CA GLN A 22 -1.93 -11.28 -3.44
C GLN A 22 -0.43 -11.29 -3.12
N THR A 23 0.09 -10.20 -2.54
CA THR A 23 1.50 -10.09 -2.14
C THR A 23 1.86 -11.10 -1.05
N ILE A 24 1.01 -11.24 -0.02
CA ILE A 24 1.21 -12.20 1.07
C ILE A 24 1.18 -13.63 0.53
N LYS A 25 0.20 -13.97 -0.32
CA LYS A 25 0.09 -15.30 -0.94
C LYS A 25 1.33 -15.64 -1.77
N ARG A 26 1.85 -14.68 -2.55
CA ARG A 26 3.09 -14.86 -3.33
C ARG A 26 4.28 -15.16 -2.43
N MET A 27 4.47 -14.39 -1.34
CA MET A 27 5.55 -14.63 -0.39
C MET A 27 5.45 -16.01 0.28
N LEU A 28 4.24 -16.42 0.68
CA LEU A 28 3.99 -17.73 1.26
C LEU A 28 4.25 -18.89 0.29
N LEU A 29 4.07 -18.68 -1.01
CA LEU A 29 4.42 -19.66 -2.05
C LEU A 29 5.93 -19.76 -2.23
N GLN A 30 6.64 -18.63 -2.29
CA GLN A 30 8.11 -18.59 -2.39
C GLN A 30 8.77 -19.31 -1.21
N GLN A 31 8.22 -19.16 0.00
CA GLN A 31 8.71 -19.87 1.18
C GLN A 31 8.61 -21.39 1.10
N LYS A 32 7.69 -21.95 0.31
CA LYS A 32 7.52 -23.42 0.18
C LYS A 32 8.71 -24.09 -0.51
N GLY A 33 9.58 -23.33 -1.19
CA GLY A 33 10.82 -23.85 -1.80
C GLY A 33 12.02 -23.94 -0.83
N GLY A 34 11.88 -23.51 0.43
CA GLY A 34 12.94 -23.58 1.45
C GLY A 34 12.84 -24.81 2.37
N ALA A 35 13.94 -25.17 3.01
CA ALA A 35 14.14 -26.44 3.73
C ALA A 35 13.38 -26.58 5.08
N GLU A 36 12.72 -25.54 5.59
CA GLU A 36 12.18 -25.48 6.95
C GLU A 36 10.67 -25.21 6.96
N ILE A 37 9.86 -26.28 7.04
CA ILE A 37 8.40 -26.18 7.17
C ILE A 37 8.05 -25.88 8.63
N GLY A 38 8.09 -24.59 9.01
CA GLY A 38 7.54 -24.13 10.28
C GLY A 38 6.01 -24.22 10.32
N THR A 39 5.43 -24.02 11.52
CA THR A 39 3.97 -23.96 11.69
C THR A 39 3.35 -22.85 10.81
N PRO A 40 2.05 -22.91 10.48
CA PRO A 40 1.40 -21.87 9.67
C PRO A 40 1.61 -20.45 10.19
N ALA A 41 1.61 -20.27 11.53
CA ALA A 41 1.88 -18.99 12.17
C ALA A 41 3.32 -18.51 11.94
N VAL A 42 4.32 -19.38 12.08
CA VAL A 42 5.73 -19.05 11.84
C VAL A 42 5.95 -18.66 10.37
N ARG A 43 5.32 -19.36 9.44
CA ARG A 43 5.39 -19.05 8.00
C ARG A 43 4.80 -17.67 7.70
N LEU A 44 3.62 -17.38 8.26
CA LEU A 44 2.98 -16.07 8.11
C LEU A 44 3.84 -14.96 8.73
N ALA A 45 4.35 -15.16 9.95
CA ALA A 45 5.21 -14.19 10.61
C ALA A 45 6.47 -13.87 9.79
N ARG A 46 7.14 -14.91 9.25
CA ARG A 46 8.28 -14.73 8.33
C ARG A 46 7.88 -13.97 7.06
N ALA A 47 6.71 -14.26 6.48
CA ALA A 47 6.26 -13.58 5.27
C ALA A 47 6.01 -12.09 5.52
N LEU A 48 5.31 -11.77 6.61
CA LEU A 48 5.05 -10.40 7.03
C LEU A 48 6.33 -9.67 7.39
N PHE A 49 7.29 -10.34 8.04
CA PHE A 49 8.59 -9.75 8.34
C PHE A 49 9.32 -9.32 7.07
N THR A 50 9.43 -10.22 6.08
CA THR A 50 10.06 -9.87 4.79
C THR A 50 9.33 -8.71 4.10
N ILE A 51 7.99 -8.75 4.03
CA ILE A 51 7.20 -7.71 3.36
C ILE A 51 7.37 -6.35 4.07
N ASN A 52 7.38 -6.31 5.40
CA ASN A 52 7.36 -5.07 6.16
C ASN A 52 8.75 -4.46 6.40
N PHE A 53 9.79 -5.30 6.51
CA PHE A 53 11.12 -4.88 6.96
C PHE A 53 12.22 -5.03 5.91
N LEU A 54 12.06 -5.92 4.93
CA LEU A 54 13.14 -6.27 3.98
C LEU A 54 12.80 -5.91 2.54
N ASN A 55 11.55 -5.57 2.24
CA ASN A 55 11.12 -5.24 0.89
C ASN A 55 11.51 -3.79 0.53
N CYS A 56 12.74 -3.64 0.06
CA CYS A 56 13.34 -2.40 -0.42
C CYS A 56 13.73 -2.54 -1.90
N SER A 57 13.70 -1.42 -2.64
CA SER A 57 14.10 -1.32 -4.05
C SER A 57 14.90 -0.05 -4.26
N ASP A 58 15.70 0.03 -5.33
CA ASP A 58 16.34 1.29 -5.74
C ASP A 58 15.35 2.45 -5.91
N LYS A 59 14.10 2.14 -6.30
CA LYS A 59 13.03 3.14 -6.44
C LYS A 59 12.33 3.46 -5.12
N GLU A 60 12.37 2.54 -4.18
CA GLU A 60 11.70 2.64 -2.88
C GLU A 60 12.62 2.05 -1.80
N PRO A 61 13.65 2.82 -1.40
CA PRO A 61 14.72 2.30 -0.55
C PRO A 61 14.28 2.07 0.89
N ASP A 62 13.23 2.77 1.33
CA ASP A 62 12.73 2.69 2.70
C ASP A 62 11.74 1.54 2.87
N PRO A 63 11.98 0.62 3.83
CA PRO A 63 11.05 -0.45 4.11
C PRO A 63 9.71 0.08 4.62
N LEU A 64 8.64 -0.69 4.40
CA LEU A 64 7.27 -0.31 4.73
C LEU A 64 7.10 0.07 6.21
N VAL A 65 7.82 -0.57 7.13
CA VAL A 65 7.81 -0.22 8.55
C VAL A 65 8.23 1.23 8.79
N LEU A 66 9.28 1.71 8.12
CA LEU A 66 9.71 3.10 8.27
C LEU A 66 8.66 4.03 7.67
N ARG A 67 8.09 3.69 6.52
CA ARG A 67 7.01 4.50 5.92
C ARG A 67 5.78 4.59 6.84
N HIS A 68 5.40 3.51 7.51
CA HIS A 68 4.25 3.49 8.42
C HIS A 68 4.45 4.43 9.61
N PHE A 69 5.62 4.36 10.26
CA PHE A 69 5.90 5.18 11.45
C PHE A 69 6.41 6.59 11.14
N HIS A 70 7.02 6.80 9.97
CA HIS A 70 7.56 8.09 9.51
C HIS A 70 6.53 8.89 8.69
N ASN A 71 5.34 8.34 8.41
CA ASN A 71 4.32 8.98 7.56
C ASN A 71 3.75 10.30 8.12
N SER A 72 4.16 10.71 9.32
CA SER A 72 3.84 12.05 9.86
C SER A 72 4.62 13.18 9.18
N THR A 73 5.71 12.90 8.44
CA THR A 73 6.60 13.97 7.90
C THR A 73 6.96 13.85 6.42
N ARG A 74 6.85 12.68 5.76
CA ARG A 74 7.28 12.53 4.35
C ARG A 74 6.27 12.95 3.28
N ALA A 75 4.98 12.98 3.59
CA ALA A 75 3.94 13.37 2.63
C ALA A 75 3.49 14.84 2.77
N ARG A 76 4.03 15.60 3.72
CA ARG A 76 3.88 17.06 3.69
C ARG A 76 4.91 17.58 2.71
N LEU A 77 4.52 17.73 1.46
CA LEU A 77 5.34 18.48 0.51
C LEU A 77 5.66 19.83 1.18
N LYS A 78 6.95 20.17 1.33
CA LYS A 78 7.34 21.48 1.89
C LYS A 78 6.71 22.61 1.07
N GLU A 79 6.56 22.39 -0.23
CA GLU A 79 5.81 23.19 -1.17
C GLU A 79 4.92 22.27 -2.00
N HIS A 80 3.61 22.53 -2.04
CA HIS A 80 2.66 21.72 -2.80
C HIS A 80 2.64 22.27 -4.23
N PRO A 81 3.15 21.52 -5.23
CA PRO A 81 3.12 21.98 -6.61
C PRO A 81 1.68 22.18 -7.05
N LEU A 82 1.48 23.22 -7.86
CA LEU A 82 0.17 23.57 -8.38
C LEU A 82 -0.22 22.60 -9.50
N GLY A 83 -1.33 21.90 -9.30
CA GLY A 83 -1.96 21.02 -10.27
C GLY A 83 -3.19 21.65 -10.90
N LEU A 84 -3.51 21.20 -12.11
CA LEU A 84 -4.80 21.44 -12.75
C LEU A 84 -5.68 20.21 -12.55
N THR A 85 -6.92 20.41 -12.16
CA THR A 85 -7.90 19.32 -11.97
C THR A 85 -8.88 19.33 -13.13
N LYS A 86 -9.17 18.16 -13.67
CA LYS A 86 -10.17 17.99 -14.72
C LYS A 86 -11.48 17.55 -14.09
N GLU A 87 -12.51 18.38 -14.22
CA GLU A 87 -13.85 18.07 -13.74
C GLU A 87 -14.41 16.89 -14.55
N PRO A 88 -14.86 15.80 -13.91
CA PRO A 88 -15.30 14.60 -14.60
C PRO A 88 -16.54 14.84 -15.46
N ASP A 89 -17.49 15.65 -14.98
CA ASP A 89 -18.79 15.83 -15.64
C ASP A 89 -18.76 16.92 -16.73
N SER A 90 -18.03 18.01 -16.51
CA SER A 90 -17.98 19.14 -17.45
C SER A 90 -16.77 19.09 -18.39
N LEU A 91 -15.84 18.16 -18.17
CA LEU A 91 -14.55 18.03 -18.88
C LEU A 91 -13.65 19.28 -18.82
N LYS A 92 -14.06 20.30 -18.05
CA LYS A 92 -13.36 21.57 -17.89
C LYS A 92 -12.12 21.36 -17.03
N ILE A 93 -11.02 21.98 -17.43
CA ILE A 93 -9.79 22.02 -16.64
C ILE A 93 -9.86 23.26 -15.74
N THR A 94 -9.75 23.08 -14.43
CA THR A 94 -9.79 24.12 -13.40
C THR A 94 -8.50 24.14 -12.58
N GLY A 95 -8.16 25.30 -12.03
CA GLY A 95 -6.95 25.51 -11.24
C GLY A 95 -6.23 26.81 -11.58
N PRO A 96 -5.00 27.01 -11.08
CA PRO A 96 -4.20 26.03 -10.34
C PRO A 96 -4.62 25.83 -8.87
N PHE A 97 -4.54 24.58 -8.37
CA PHE A 97 -4.73 24.23 -6.97
C PHE A 97 -3.49 23.51 -6.41
N PRO A 98 -3.13 23.72 -5.13
CA PRO A 98 -2.05 22.96 -4.51
C PRO A 98 -2.41 21.46 -4.47
N LEU A 99 -1.50 20.60 -4.93
CA LEU A 99 -1.64 19.16 -4.82
C LEU A 99 -1.51 18.75 -3.35
N VAL A 100 -2.55 18.15 -2.78
CA VAL A 100 -2.60 17.63 -1.40
C VAL A 100 -1.90 16.28 -1.26
#